data_AF-A0A061NYN7-F1
#
_entry.id   AF-A0A061NYN7-F1
#
_cell.length_a   1.000
_cell.length_b   1.000
_cell.length_c   1.000
_cell.angle_alpha   90.00
_cell.angle_beta   90.00
_cell.angle_gamma   90.00
#
_symmetry.space_group_name_H-M   'P 1'
#
loop_
_entity.id
_entity.type
_entity.pdbx_description
1 polymer ?
#
loop_
_entity_poly.entity_id
_entity_poly.type
_entity_poly.pdbx_seq_one_letter_code
_entity_poly.pdbx_strand_id
1 'polypeptide(L)'
;MVGWVGGGLLSAFGFPIVLGIWWKRANKAGALAGMLSGSITFLVLVITQPFALVAEPIIAAPVSLVFMVVVSLLTEPPSKEIQQEVERNHTNVKDVL
;
A
#
# COMPACT_ATOMS: atom_id res chain seq x y z
N MET A 1 -11.93 20.10 3.93
CA MET A 1 -12.48 18.78 4.29
C MET A 1 -12.14 17.67 3.26
N VAL A 2 -12.22 17.92 1.94
CA VAL A 2 -11.94 16.89 0.91
C VAL A 2 -10.51 16.30 0.98
N GLY A 3 -9.52 17.10 1.39
CA GLY A 3 -8.12 16.64 1.50
C GLY A 3 -7.89 15.53 2.54
N TRP A 4 -8.73 15.42 3.57
CA TRP A 4 -8.60 14.38 4.59
C TRP A 4 -9.04 13.01 4.09
N VAL A 5 -10.10 12.97 3.27
CA VAL A 5 -10.57 11.73 2.65
C VAL A 5 -9.49 11.23 1.68
N GLY A 6 -9.00 12.10 0.79
CA GLY A 6 -7.93 11.75 -0.14
C GLY A 6 -6.64 11.33 0.57
N GLY A 7 -6.27 12.05 1.64
CA GLY A 7 -5.10 11.74 2.46
C GLY A 7 -5.20 10.40 3.18
N GLY A 8 -6.35 10.10 3.79
CA GLY A 8 -6.60 8.82 4.45
C GLY A 8 -6.61 7.66 3.47
N LEU A 9 -7.24 7.82 2.31
CA LEU A 9 -7.24 6.80 1.26
C LEU A 9 -5.83 6.53 0.72
N LEU A 10 -5.03 7.57 0.45
CA LEU A 10 -3.64 7.43 0.04
C LEU A 10 -2.83 6.68 1.11
N SER A 11 -3.01 7.05 2.37
CA SER A 11 -2.27 6.46 3.51
C SER A 11 -2.61 4.98 3.69
N ALA A 12 -3.87 4.60 3.53
CA ALA A 12 -4.32 3.22 3.67
C ALA A 12 -3.98 2.37 2.44
N PHE A 13 -4.37 2.83 1.25
CA PHE A 13 -4.46 1.99 0.05
C PHE A 13 -3.37 2.27 -0.99
N GLY A 14 -2.70 3.42 -0.95
CA GLY A 14 -1.80 3.86 -2.01
C GLY A 14 -0.74 2.81 -2.36
N PHE A 15 0.13 2.47 -1.42
CA PHE A 15 1.19 1.48 -1.65
C PHE A 15 0.69 0.04 -1.74
N PRO A 16 -0.27 -0.43 -0.91
CA PRO A 16 -0.81 -1.77 -1.06
C PRO A 16 -1.42 -2.04 -2.44
N ILE A 17 -2.15 -1.09 -3.04
CA ILE A 17 -2.70 -1.24 -4.39
C ILE A 17 -1.59 -1.27 -5.43
N VAL A 18 -0.65 -0.31 -5.38
CA VAL A 18 0.46 -0.25 -6.35
C VAL A 18 1.28 -1.53 -6.29
N LEU A 19 1.73 -1.95 -5.11
CA LEU A 19 2.51 -3.17 -4.97
C LEU A 19 1.72 -4.43 -5.29
N GLY A 20 0.41 -4.46 -5.03
CA GLY A 20 -0.45 -5.59 -5.42
C GLY A 20 -0.52 -5.80 -6.94
N ILE A 21 -0.36 -4.74 -7.73
CA ILE A 21 -0.34 -4.81 -9.19
C ILE A 21 1.05 -5.22 -9.68
N TRP A 22 2.12 -4.55 -9.24
CA TRP A 22 3.44 -4.68 -9.86
C TRP A 22 4.42 -5.62 -9.15
N TRP A 23 4.15 -6.01 -7.90
CA TRP A 23 5.10 -6.77 -7.09
C TRP A 23 4.59 -8.18 -6.78
N LYS A 24 5.15 -9.18 -7.47
CA LYS A 24 4.76 -10.60 -7.32
C LYS A 24 4.81 -11.13 -5.89
N ARG A 25 5.62 -10.52 -5.02
CA ARG A 25 5.78 -10.93 -3.62
C ARG A 25 4.73 -10.32 -2.68
N ALA A 26 3.99 -9.31 -3.14
CA ALA A 26 2.87 -8.72 -2.43
C ALA A 26 1.83 -9.78 -2.06
N ASN A 27 1.42 -9.82 -0.79
CA ASN A 27 0.46 -10.81 -0.31
C ASN A 27 -0.60 -10.16 0.59
N LYS A 28 -1.64 -10.95 0.91
CA LYS A 28 -2.80 -10.48 1.68
C LYS A 28 -2.42 -9.96 3.07
N ALA A 29 -1.48 -10.65 3.74
CA ALA A 29 -1.03 -10.27 5.07
C ALA A 29 -0.28 -8.92 5.06
N GLY A 30 0.62 -8.72 4.10
CA GLY A 30 1.28 -7.44 3.90
C GLY A 30 0.30 -6.33 3.55
N ALA A 31 -0.65 -6.58 2.64
CA ALA A 31 -1.65 -5.60 2.25
C ALA A 31 -2.49 -5.13 3.43
N LEU A 32 -2.97 -6.08 4.25
CA LEU A 32 -3.73 -5.77 5.46
C LEU A 32 -2.88 -4.98 6.47
N ALA A 33 -1.63 -5.39 6.69
CA ALA A 33 -0.73 -4.69 7.61
C ALA A 33 -0.42 -3.26 7.15
N GLY A 34 -0.17 -3.05 5.86
CA GLY A 34 0.02 -1.72 5.27
C GLY A 34 -1.23 -0.86 5.41
N MET A 35 -2.40 -1.39 5.05
CA MET A 35 -3.67 -0.68 5.18
C MET A 35 -3.97 -0.24 6.61
N LEU A 36 -3.79 -1.13 7.59
CA LEU A 36 -4.06 -0.82 9.00
C LEU A 36 -3.04 0.18 9.55
N SER A 37 -1.74 -0.06 9.34
CA SER A 37 -0.68 0.82 9.85
C SER A 37 -0.78 2.23 9.26
N GLY A 38 -1.04 2.36 7.95
CA GLY A 38 -1.27 3.64 7.29
C GLY A 38 -2.51 4.37 7.79
N SER A 39 -3.64 3.65 7.90
CA SER A 39 -4.90 4.23 8.40
C SER A 39 -4.76 4.72 9.84
N ILE A 40 -4.19 3.91 10.72
CA ILE A 40 -4.00 4.23 12.14
C ILE A 40 -3.06 5.43 12.26
N THR A 41 -1.93 5.42 11.55
CA THR A 41 -0.98 6.54 11.57
C THR A 41 -1.63 7.84 11.11
N PHE A 42 -2.39 7.80 10.01
CA PHE A 42 -3.12 8.95 9.51
C PHE A 42 -4.13 9.47 10.55
N LEU A 43 -4.94 8.60 11.14
CA LEU A 43 -5.92 8.98 12.15
C LEU A 43 -5.27 9.61 13.38
N VAL A 44 -4.16 9.06 13.87
CA VAL A 44 -3.42 9.62 15.01
C VAL A 44 -2.92 11.03 14.68
N LEU A 45 -2.35 11.25 13.50
CA LEU A 45 -1.87 12.57 13.07
C LEU A 45 -3.01 13.57 12.88
N VAL A 46 -4.15 13.14 12.34
CA VAL A 46 -5.34 13.98 12.20
C VAL A 46 -5.92 14.35 13.57
N ILE A 47 -5.95 13.44 14.55
CA ILE A 47 -6.50 13.75 15.88
C ILE A 47 -5.56 14.65 16.69
N THR A 48 -4.26 14.36 16.65
CA THR A 48 -3.27 15.11 17.45
C THR A 48 -2.90 16.47 16.85
N GLN A 49 -3.23 16.69 15.56
CA GLN A 49 -2.92 17.91 14.81
C GLN A 49 -1.50 18.47 15.09
N PRO A 50 -0.44 17.64 14.98
CA PRO A 50 0.91 18.06 15.34
C PRO A 50 1.53 18.99 14.29
N PHE A 51 0.90 19.13 13.11
CA PHE A 51 1.37 19.94 12.00
C PHE A 51 0.38 21.05 11.68
N ALA A 52 0.90 22.23 11.30
CA ALA A 52 0.07 23.37 10.86
C ALA A 52 -0.47 23.22 9.43
N LEU A 53 0.07 22.27 8.65
CA LEU A 53 -0.32 21.97 7.27
C LEU A 53 -0.82 20.52 7.17
N VAL A 54 -1.59 20.24 6.12
CA VAL A 54 -2.10 18.89 5.78
C VAL A 54 -0.94 18.02 5.28
N ALA A 55 -0.10 17.56 6.21
CA ALA A 55 1.10 16.77 5.96
C ALA A 55 0.98 15.32 6.46
N GLU A 56 -0.17 14.94 7.03
CA GLU A 56 -0.40 13.61 7.60
C GLU A 56 -0.15 12.46 6.62
N PRO A 57 -0.58 12.54 5.33
CA PRO A 57 -0.33 11.48 4.36
C PRO A 57 1.14 11.29 4.00
N ILE A 58 1.95 12.36 4.11
CA ILE A 58 3.39 12.32 3.81
C ILE A 58 4.11 11.37 4.77
N ILE A 59 3.62 11.24 6.00
CA ILE A 59 4.18 10.33 7.01
C ILE A 59 3.45 8.99 6.98
N ALA A 60 2.11 9.00 6.89
CA ALA A 60 1.32 7.78 7.01
C ALA A 60 1.46 6.84 5.79
N ALA A 61 1.63 7.36 4.57
CA ALA A 61 1.80 6.52 3.39
C ALA A 61 3.13 5.74 3.39
N PRO A 62 4.30 6.34 3.72
CA PRO A 62 5.53 5.57 3.94
C PRO A 62 5.42 4.49 5.02
N VAL A 63 4.69 4.76 6.12
CA VAL A 63 4.45 3.73 7.16
C VAL A 63 3.69 2.54 6.58
N SER A 64 2.63 2.79 5.79
CA SER A 64 1.91 1.74 5.06
C SER A 64 2.81 0.95 4.13
N LEU A 65 3.69 1.62 3.37
CA LEU A 65 4.66 0.97 2.50
C LEU A 65 5.59 0.04 3.28
N VAL A 66 6.16 0.52 4.39
CA VAL A 66 7.11 -0.26 5.20
C VAL A 66 6.44 -1.52 5.73
N PHE A 67 5.24 -1.41 6.30
CA PHE A 67 4.50 -2.57 6.79
C PHE A 67 4.10 -3.52 5.66
N MET A 68 3.63 -2.98 4.53
CA MET A 68 3.32 -3.75 3.33
C MET A 68 4.51 -4.61 2.91
N VAL A 69 5.69 -4.01 2.76
CA VAL A 69 6.90 -4.70 2.32
C VAL A 69 7.38 -5.70 3.37
N VAL A 70 7.57 -5.27 4.62
CA VAL A 70 8.14 -6.12 5.68
C VAL A 70 7.22 -7.31 5.97
N VAL A 71 5.92 -7.08 6.18
CA VAL A 71 5.01 -8.18 6.50
C VAL A 71 4.82 -9.10 5.30
N SER A 72 4.78 -8.58 4.07
CA SER A 72 4.81 -9.47 2.90
C SER A 72 6.02 -10.39 2.93
N LEU A 73 7.23 -9.86 3.13
CA LEU A 73 8.45 -10.68 3.16
C LEU A 73 8.50 -11.70 4.30
N LEU A 74 7.95 -11.36 5.47
CA LEU A 74 7.94 -12.22 6.67
C LEU A 74 6.85 -13.31 6.66
N THR A 75 5.84 -13.18 5.80
CA THR A 75 4.69 -14.11 5.73
C THR A 75 4.73 -14.96 4.47
N GLU A 76 3.87 -15.97 4.36
CA GLU A 76 3.84 -16.88 3.22
C GLU A 76 3.70 -16.13 1.88
N PRO A 77 4.47 -16.52 0.85
CA PRO A 77 4.32 -15.93 -0.47
C PRO A 77 2.94 -16.25 -1.07
N PRO A 78 2.43 -15.39 -1.96
CA PRO A 78 1.19 -15.69 -2.69
C PRO A 78 1.38 -16.94 -3.57
N SER A 79 0.27 -17.58 -3.95
CA SER A 79 0.33 -18.81 -4.75
C SER A 79 1.01 -18.58 -6.11
N LYS A 80 1.52 -19.65 -6.73
CA LYS A 80 2.22 -19.55 -8.03
C LYS A 80 1.32 -18.97 -9.11
N GLU A 81 0.03 -19.29 -9.07
CA GLU A 81 -0.98 -18.77 -10.01
C GLU A 81 -1.08 -17.25 -9.91
N ILE A 82 -1.11 -16.69 -8.69
CA ILE A 82 -1.15 -15.23 -8.47
C ILE A 82 0.15 -14.57 -8.95
N GLN A 83 1.30 -15.18 -8.67
CA GLN A 83 2.58 -14.65 -9.13
C GLN A 83 2.70 -14.63 -10.66
N GLN A 84 2.17 -15.68 -11.32
CA GLN A 84 2.10 -15.78 -12.77
C GLN A 84 1.11 -14.78 -13.36
N GLU A 85 -0.03 -14.54 -12.70
CA GLU A 85 -0.99 -13.50 -13.09
C GLU A 85 -0.31 -12.13 -13.15
N VAL A 86 0.39 -11.77 -12.07
CA VAL A 86 1.16 -10.53 -12.01
C VAL A 86 2.19 -10.49 -13.13
N GLU A 87 2.94 -11.55 -13.39
CA GLU A 87 3.91 -11.56 -14.50
C GLU A 87 3.26 -11.39 -15.88
N ARG A 88 2.16 -12.11 -16.12
CA ARG A 88 1.45 -12.10 -17.40
C ARG A 88 0.96 -10.71 -17.74
N ASN A 89 0.45 -9.98 -16.75
CA ASN A 89 -0.05 -8.62 -16.93
C ASN A 89 1.07 -7.61 -17.31
N HIS A 90 2.34 -7.92 -17.06
CA HIS A 90 3.47 -7.05 -17.40
C HIS A 90 4.31 -7.52 -18.60
N THR A 91 4.12 -8.76 -19.06
CA THR A 91 4.92 -9.33 -20.17
C THR A 91 4.19 -9.23 -21.51
N ASN A 92 2.85 -9.31 -21.51
CA ASN A 92 2.01 -9.32 -22.72
C ASN A 92 1.95 -8.01 -23.51
N VAL A 93 2.62 -6.94 -23.05
CA VAL A 93 2.73 -5.69 -23.82
C VAL A 93 3.56 -5.91 -25.10
N LYS A 94 4.44 -6.92 -25.13
CA LYS A 94 5.31 -7.19 -26.28
C LYS A 94 4.64 -7.96 -27.42
N ASP A 95 3.51 -8.61 -27.17
CA ASP A 95 2.83 -9.44 -28.18
C ASP A 95 1.76 -8.67 -28.98
N VAL A 96 1.50 -7.41 -28.61
CA VAL A 96 0.49 -6.52 -29.23
C VAL A 96 1.13 -5.39 -30.06
N LEU A 97 2.46 -5.23 -30.01
CA LEU A 97 3.25 -4.30 -30.82
C LEU A 97 4.05 -5.05 -31.89
#